data_AF-A0A661WFT5-F1
#
_entry.id   AF-A0A661WFT5-F1
#
_cell.length_a   1.000
_cell.length_b   1.000
_cell.length_c   1.000
_cell.angle_alpha   90.00
_cell.angle_beta   90.00
_cell.angle_gamma   90.00
#
_symmetry.space_group_name_H-M   'P 1'
#
loop_
_entity.id
_entity.type
_entity.pdbx_description
1 polymer ?
#
loop_
_entity_poly.entity_id
_entity_poly.type
_entity_poly.pdbx_seq_one_letter_code
_entity_poly.pdbx_strand_id
1 'polypeptide(L)'
;LIQTIGRAARHIEGTVIMYADKVTPAMQTALDETDRRRQIQTEYNQEHGIEPESIKKTISDITDRVKRGAIKEEGADYQGGLEGIPVLELKDIIQELGKQMLVAAENLEFETAAGLRDQIFELRELLALKTNMKPWEKINLLAGNE
;
A
#
# COMPACT_ATOMS: atom_id res chain seq x y z
N LEU A 1 -3.62 12.96 -20.33
CA LEU A 1 -2.16 13.20 -20.13
C LEU A 1 -1.91 14.02 -18.89
N ILE A 2 -2.37 15.28 -18.83
CA ILE A 2 -2.19 16.16 -17.65
C ILE A 2 -2.67 15.52 -16.33
N GLN A 3 -3.88 14.94 -16.31
CA GLN A 3 -4.41 14.27 -15.10
C GLN A 3 -3.53 13.10 -14.64
N THR A 4 -2.99 12.33 -15.59
CA THR A 4 -2.08 11.21 -15.30
C THR A 4 -0.75 11.71 -14.74
N ILE A 5 -0.18 12.76 -15.36
CA ILE A 5 1.05 13.42 -14.88
C ILE A 5 0.86 13.96 -13.46
N GLY A 6 -0.28 14.57 -13.17
CA GLY A 6 -0.61 15.11 -11.86
C GLY A 6 -0.62 14.10 -10.72
N ARG A 7 -0.74 12.79 -11.00
CA ARG A 7 -0.60 11.75 -9.97
C ARG A 7 0.82 11.65 -9.43
N ALA A 8 1.83 11.89 -10.27
CA ALA A 8 3.24 11.87 -9.87
C ALA A 8 3.64 13.10 -9.06
N ALA A 9 2.95 14.23 -9.22
CA ALA A 9 3.27 15.51 -8.56
C ALA A 9 3.07 15.52 -7.03
N ARG A 10 2.64 14.40 -6.43
CA ARG A 10 2.49 14.25 -4.96
C ARG A 10 3.77 13.76 -4.28
N HIS A 11 4.80 13.43 -5.05
CA HIS A 11 6.10 12.99 -4.56
C HIS A 11 7.19 13.94 -5.02
N ILE A 12 8.22 14.12 -4.20
CA ILE A 12 9.35 15.02 -4.48
C ILE A 12 10.15 14.62 -5.72
N GLU A 13 10.32 13.32 -5.95
CA GLU A 13 10.98 12.73 -7.14
C GLU A 13 9.97 12.29 -8.21
N GLY A 14 8.74 12.82 -8.16
CA GLY A 14 7.67 12.48 -9.08
C GLY A 14 8.09 12.59 -10.55
N THR A 15 8.21 11.45 -11.23
CA THR A 15 8.68 11.35 -12.62
C THR A 15 7.66 10.65 -13.49
N VAL A 16 7.47 11.13 -14.72
CA VAL A 16 6.54 10.55 -15.69
C VAL A 16 7.31 10.20 -16.95
N ILE A 17 7.17 8.97 -17.41
CA ILE A 17 7.78 8.47 -18.63
C ILE A 17 6.66 8.21 -19.64
N MET A 18 6.75 8.81 -20.82
CA MET A 18 5.79 8.62 -21.91
C MET A 18 6.46 7.86 -23.06
N TYR A 19 6.05 6.62 -23.30
CA TYR A 19 6.53 5.84 -24.43
C TYR A 19 5.73 6.19 -25.69
N ALA A 20 6.39 6.79 -26.67
CA ALA A 20 5.80 7.13 -27.96
C ALA A 20 6.88 7.27 -29.04
N ASP A 21 6.56 6.89 -30.27
CA ASP A 21 7.48 7.05 -31.41
C ASP A 21 7.60 8.51 -31.88
N LYS A 22 6.56 9.31 -31.62
CA LYS A 22 6.53 10.75 -31.96
C LYS A 22 5.73 11.54 -30.93
N VAL A 23 6.09 12.81 -30.79
CA VAL A 23 5.33 13.76 -29.96
C VAL A 23 4.06 14.17 -30.71
N THR A 24 2.91 13.86 -30.12
CA THR A 24 1.61 14.32 -30.66
C THR A 24 1.30 15.74 -30.17
N PRO A 25 0.43 16.50 -30.85
CA PRO A 25 0.03 17.83 -30.39
C PRO A 25 -0.51 17.84 -28.95
N ALA A 26 -1.28 16.80 -28.57
CA ALA A 26 -1.79 16.65 -27.21
C ALA A 26 -0.68 16.39 -26.17
N MET A 27 0.38 15.67 -26.55
CA MET A 27 1.57 15.50 -25.70
C MET A 27 2.31 16.82 -25.55
N GLN A 28 2.50 17.56 -26.65
CA GLN A 28 3.16 18.86 -26.62
C GLN A 28 2.46 19.81 -25.66
N THR A 29 1.14 19.98 -25.79
CA THR A 29 0.37 20.83 -24.86
C THR A 29 0.47 20.37 -23.41
N ALA A 30 0.52 19.06 -23.15
CA ALA A 30 0.64 18.53 -21.80
C ALA A 30 2.04 18.77 -21.20
N LEU A 31 3.10 18.65 -22.01
CA LEU A 31 4.47 18.94 -21.61
C LEU A 31 4.64 20.43 -21.35
N ASP A 32 4.23 21.28 -22.29
CA ASP A 32 4.34 22.74 -22.18
C ASP A 32 3.66 23.27 -20.92
N GLU A 33 2.43 22.80 -20.63
CA GLU A 33 1.70 23.23 -19.42
C GLU A 33 2.33 22.67 -18.13
N THR A 34 2.95 21.49 -18.19
CA THR A 34 3.67 20.92 -17.05
C THR A 34 4.94 21.72 -16.75
N ASP A 35 5.72 22.03 -17.78
CA ASP A 35 6.96 22.80 -17.67
C ASP A 35 6.69 24.25 -17.23
N ARG A 36 5.67 24.89 -17.81
CA ARG A 36 5.21 26.23 -17.39
C ARG A 36 4.88 26.27 -15.89
N ARG A 37 4.12 25.29 -15.39
CA ARG A 37 3.76 25.22 -13.96
C ARG A 37 4.98 24.95 -13.08
N ARG A 38 5.85 24.03 -13.49
CA ARG A 38 7.05 23.67 -12.74
C ARG A 38 8.01 24.86 -12.62
N GLN A 39 8.17 25.64 -13.67
CA GLN A 39 8.98 26.85 -13.65
C GLN A 39 8.47 27.85 -12.60
N ILE A 40 7.18 28.21 -12.64
CA ILE A 40 6.57 29.14 -11.67
C ILE A 40 6.73 28.64 -10.24
N GLN A 41 6.53 27.34 -10.00
CA GLN A 41 6.71 26.74 -8.67
C GLN A 41 8.16 26.80 -8.21
N THR A 42 9.12 26.56 -9.11
CA THR A 42 10.55 26.60 -8.79
C THR A 42 11.01 28.02 -8.46
N GLU A 43 10.59 29.00 -9.26
CA GLU A 43 10.85 30.42 -9.02
C GLU A 43 10.26 30.87 -7.68
N TYR A 44 8.99 30.55 -7.43
CA TYR A 44 8.33 30.85 -6.16
C TYR A 44 9.06 30.24 -4.96
N ASN A 45 9.46 28.96 -5.07
CA ASN A 45 10.19 28.27 -4.00
C ASN A 45 11.56 28.91 -3.74
N GLN A 46 12.28 29.30 -4.79
CA GLN A 46 13.58 29.98 -4.66
C GLN A 46 13.44 31.35 -4.01
N GLU A 47 12.46 32.14 -4.43
CA GLU A 47 12.18 33.48 -3.88
C GLU A 47 11.80 33.42 -2.39
N HIS A 48 11.11 32.36 -1.97
CA HIS A 48 10.60 32.21 -0.60
C HIS A 48 11.43 31.26 0.27
N GLY A 49 12.51 30.68 -0.26
CA GLY A 49 13.34 29.71 0.46
C GLY A 49 12.60 28.43 0.88
N ILE A 50 11.63 27.99 0.07
CA ILE A 50 10.82 26.79 0.34
C ILE A 50 11.54 25.57 -0.24
N GLU A 51 11.89 24.62 0.63
CA GLU A 51 12.35 23.30 0.19
C GLU A 51 11.14 22.37 -0.04
N PRO A 52 11.04 21.71 -1.21
CA PRO A 52 9.98 20.75 -1.45
C PRO A 52 10.07 19.59 -0.44
N GLU A 53 8.96 19.22 0.18
CA GLU A 53 8.88 18.04 1.05
C GLU A 53 7.65 17.19 0.70
N SER A 54 7.75 15.88 0.93
CA SER A 54 6.59 14.99 0.76
C SER A 54 5.65 15.08 1.97
N ILE A 55 4.37 15.30 1.70
CA ILE A 55 3.34 15.38 2.75
C ILE A 55 3.18 14.00 3.40
N LYS A 56 3.43 13.91 4.71
CA LYS A 56 3.07 12.75 5.54
C LYS A 56 1.61 12.87 5.96
N LYS A 57 0.71 12.27 5.18
CA LYS A 57 -0.73 12.30 5.49
C LYS A 57 -1.09 11.11 6.38
N THR A 58 -1.51 11.38 7.61
CA THR A 58 -2.16 10.37 8.47
C THR A 58 -3.47 9.96 7.82
N ILE A 59 -3.76 8.66 7.79
CA ILE A 59 -5.00 8.11 7.24
C ILE A 59 -6.14 8.55 8.17
N SER A 60 -6.90 9.58 7.77
CA SER A 60 -8.09 10.05 8.49
C SER A 60 -9.34 9.48 7.82
N ASP A 61 -10.20 8.89 8.67
CA ASP A 61 -11.65 8.72 8.50
C ASP A 61 -12.18 7.75 7.43
N ILE A 62 -11.83 6.47 7.57
CA ILE A 62 -12.70 5.37 7.11
C ILE A 62 -13.62 4.88 8.27
N THR A 63 -13.24 5.17 9.51
CA THR A 63 -13.84 4.69 10.76
C THR A 63 -15.32 5.10 10.93
N ASP A 64 -15.75 6.22 10.34
CA ASP A 64 -17.13 6.70 10.44
C ASP A 64 -18.14 5.94 9.57
N ARG A 65 -17.68 5.19 8.55
CA ARG A 65 -18.58 4.34 7.74
C ARG A 65 -18.76 2.94 8.33
N VAL A 66 -17.81 2.47 9.14
CA VAL A 66 -17.80 1.09 9.68
C VAL A 66 -18.61 0.96 10.97
N LYS A 67 -18.69 2.03 11.80
CA LYS A 67 -19.44 2.05 13.08
C LYS A 67 -20.93 1.66 12.98
N ARG A 68 -21.54 1.63 11.78
CA ARG A 68 -22.94 1.24 11.58
C ARG A 68 -23.17 -0.23 11.23
N GLY A 69 -22.13 -1.01 10.95
CA GLY A 69 -22.28 -2.36 10.37
C GLY A 69 -21.87 -3.54 11.25
N ALA A 70 -21.14 -3.33 12.35
CA ALA A 70 -20.41 -4.41 13.04
C ALA A 70 -20.99 -4.79 14.40
N ILE A 71 -22.29 -5.08 14.46
CA ILE A 71 -22.87 -5.87 15.56
C ILE A 71 -23.10 -7.28 15.00
N LYS A 72 -22.48 -8.29 15.65
CA LYS A 72 -22.45 -9.74 15.38
C LYS A 72 -21.16 -10.22 14.68
N GLU A 73 -20.47 -11.27 15.11
CA GLU A 73 -20.70 -12.30 16.13
C GLU A 73 -19.35 -12.94 16.51
N GLU A 74 -19.31 -13.61 17.66
CA GLU A 74 -18.14 -14.18 18.35
C GLU A 74 -17.62 -15.51 17.74
N GLY A 75 -16.30 -15.73 17.87
CA GLY A 75 -15.71 -17.01 18.32
C GLY A 75 -15.51 -18.14 17.30
N ALA A 76 -14.24 -18.52 17.06
CA ALA A 76 -13.88 -19.92 16.81
C ALA A 76 -12.36 -20.17 16.99
N ASP A 77 -12.06 -21.05 17.93
CA ASP A 77 -10.78 -21.66 18.25
C ASP A 77 -10.38 -22.67 17.14
N TYR A 78 -9.12 -22.65 16.69
CA TYR A 78 -8.58 -23.66 15.76
C TYR A 78 -7.17 -24.10 16.19
N GLN A 79 -7.12 -25.10 17.07
CA GLN A 79 -5.97 -25.98 17.25
C GLN A 79 -6.03 -27.13 16.24
N GLY A 80 -5.09 -27.18 15.27
CA GLY A 80 -4.89 -28.38 14.43
C GLY A 80 -4.05 -28.22 13.15
N GLY A 81 -2.78 -28.66 13.19
CA GLY A 81 -2.05 -29.29 12.06
C GLY A 81 -1.64 -28.46 10.83
N LEU A 82 -0.46 -27.84 10.88
CA LEU A 82 0.13 -27.01 9.79
C LEU A 82 0.61 -27.77 8.53
N GLU A 83 0.55 -29.10 8.46
CA GLU A 83 1.11 -29.85 7.32
C GLU A 83 0.13 -30.07 6.14
N GLY A 84 -1.19 -29.99 6.36
CA GLY A 84 -2.19 -30.37 5.36
C GLY A 84 -2.80 -29.23 4.52
N ILE A 85 -2.56 -27.97 4.86
CA ILE A 85 -3.33 -26.84 4.30
C ILE A 85 -2.90 -26.53 2.86
N PRO A 86 -3.83 -26.55 1.87
CA PRO A 86 -3.61 -26.08 0.51
C PRO A 86 -3.12 -24.63 0.47
N VAL A 87 -2.25 -24.30 -0.49
CA VAL A 87 -1.67 -22.96 -0.69
C VAL A 87 -2.75 -21.87 -0.82
N LEU A 88 -3.92 -22.21 -1.37
CA LEU A 88 -5.06 -21.31 -1.52
C LEU A 88 -5.69 -20.94 -0.17
N GLU A 89 -5.97 -21.94 0.67
CA GLU A 89 -6.55 -21.75 2.00
C GLU A 89 -5.61 -20.95 2.92
N LEU A 90 -4.30 -21.13 2.77
CA LEU A 90 -3.31 -20.38 3.55
C LEU A 90 -3.38 -18.87 3.26
N LYS A 91 -3.63 -18.47 2.01
CA LYS A 91 -3.80 -17.07 1.64
C LYS A 91 -5.06 -16.47 2.24
N ASP A 92 -6.17 -17.21 2.22
CA ASP A 92 -7.44 -16.76 2.79
C ASP A 92 -7.33 -16.57 4.31
N ILE A 93 -6.65 -17.50 5.00
CA ILE A 93 -6.37 -17.39 6.44
C ILE A 93 -5.49 -16.16 6.74
N ILE A 94 -4.43 -15.92 5.95
CA ILE A 94 -3.57 -14.74 6.11
C ILE A 94 -4.37 -13.44 5.92
N GLN A 95 -5.28 -13.39 4.96
CA GLN A 95 -6.13 -12.22 4.73
C GLN A 95 -7.08 -11.98 5.91
N GLU A 96 -7.68 -13.04 6.46
CA GLU A 96 -8.61 -12.92 7.58
C GLU A 96 -7.90 -12.49 8.88
N LEU A 97 -6.75 -13.08 9.19
CA LEU A 97 -5.90 -12.64 10.31
C LEU A 97 -5.42 -11.20 10.11
N GLY A 98 -5.13 -10.79 8.87
CA GLY A 98 -4.78 -9.41 8.56
C GLY A 98 -5.89 -8.42 8.89
N LYS A 99 -7.15 -8.78 8.62
CA LYS A 99 -8.31 -7.96 9.02
C LYS A 99 -8.46 -7.91 10.53
N GLN A 100 -8.32 -9.03 11.23
CA GLN A 100 -8.39 -9.09 12.69
C GLN A 100 -7.29 -8.25 13.35
N MET A 101 -6.07 -8.29 12.80
CA MET A 101 -4.93 -7.48 13.26
C MET A 101 -5.23 -5.99 13.11
N LEU A 102 -5.82 -5.58 11.98
CA LEU A 102 -6.22 -4.19 11.76
C LEU A 102 -7.29 -3.74 12.75
N VAL A 103 -8.30 -4.58 13.01
CA VAL A 103 -9.35 -4.29 14.00
C VAL A 103 -8.76 -4.18 15.42
N ALA A 104 -7.86 -5.08 15.80
CA ALA A 104 -7.16 -5.01 17.08
C ALA A 104 -6.32 -3.72 17.23
N ALA A 105 -5.61 -3.34 16.16
CA ALA A 105 -4.85 -2.10 16.13
C ALA A 105 -5.75 -0.85 16.21
N GLU A 106 -6.91 -0.87 15.54
CA GLU A 106 -7.92 0.20 15.62
C GLU A 106 -8.50 0.32 17.05
N ASN A 107 -8.67 -0.79 17.75
CA ASN A 107 -9.16 -0.85 19.14
C ASN A 107 -8.08 -0.55 20.20
N LEU A 108 -6.86 -0.18 19.79
CA LEU A 108 -5.71 0.08 20.67
C LEU A 108 -5.22 -1.16 21.44
N GLU A 109 -5.58 -2.36 20.98
CA GLU A 109 -5.12 -3.63 21.54
C GLU A 109 -3.81 -4.06 20.87
N PHE A 110 -2.72 -3.37 21.21
CA PHE A 110 -1.44 -3.58 20.52
C PHE A 110 -0.81 -4.95 20.79
N GLU A 111 -1.09 -5.57 21.94
CA GLU A 111 -0.59 -6.91 22.25
C GLU A 111 -1.25 -7.98 21.39
N THR A 112 -2.57 -7.89 21.18
CA THR A 112 -3.31 -8.82 20.32
C THR A 112 -2.94 -8.60 18.86
N ALA A 113 -2.80 -7.35 18.42
CA ALA A 113 -2.31 -7.02 17.08
C ALA A 113 -0.88 -7.53 16.82
N ALA A 114 0.02 -7.43 17.81
CA ALA A 114 1.38 -7.96 17.70
C ALA A 114 1.38 -9.49 17.58
N GLY A 115 0.57 -10.19 18.39
CA GLY A 115 0.42 -11.65 18.28
C GLY A 115 -0.10 -12.09 16.92
N LEU A 116 -1.11 -11.40 16.38
CA LEU A 116 -1.65 -11.67 15.05
C LEU A 116 -0.63 -11.39 13.94
N ARG A 117 0.20 -10.35 14.09
CA ARG A 117 1.28 -10.04 13.14
C ARG A 117 2.30 -11.17 13.05
N ASP A 118 2.72 -11.70 14.20
CA ASP A 118 3.73 -12.75 14.26
C ASP A 118 3.17 -14.07 13.69
N GLN A 119 1.90 -14.40 13.95
CA GLN A 119 1.20 -15.53 13.31
C GLN A 119 1.11 -15.38 11.78
N ILE A 120 0.81 -14.18 11.28
CA ILE A 120 0.79 -13.90 9.83
C ILE A 120 2.19 -14.10 9.23
N PHE A 121 3.24 -13.73 9.94
CA PHE A 121 4.62 -13.90 9.48
C PHE A 121 4.99 -15.37 9.31
N GLU A 122 4.66 -16.21 10.31
CA GLU A 122 4.87 -17.66 10.25
C GLU A 122 4.11 -18.30 9.08
N LEU A 123 2.85 -17.91 8.87
CA LEU A 123 2.05 -18.43 7.75
C LEU A 123 2.62 -18.01 6.38
N ARG A 124 3.16 -16.79 6.25
CA ARG A 124 3.84 -16.33 5.03
C ARG A 124 5.14 -17.08 4.77
N GLU A 125 5.89 -17.41 5.82
CA GLU A 125 7.09 -18.24 5.70
C GLU A 125 6.74 -19.65 5.21
N LEU A 126 5.70 -20.27 5.78
CA LEU A 126 5.17 -21.55 5.31
C LEU A 126 4.69 -21.49 3.86
N LEU A 127 4.06 -20.39 3.45
CA LEU A 127 3.67 -20.15 2.06
C LEU A 127 4.90 -20.10 1.13
N ALA A 128 5.96 -19.40 1.54
CA ALA A 128 7.20 -19.26 0.79
C ALA A 128 8.00 -20.57 0.69
N LEU A 129 7.85 -21.47 1.67
CA LEU A 129 8.45 -22.81 1.65
C LEU A 129 7.67 -23.78 0.76
N LYS A 130 6.32 -23.74 0.80
CA LYS A 130 5.47 -24.58 -0.06
C LYS A 130 5.50 -24.16 -1.53
N THR A 131 5.79 -22.90 -1.81
CA THR A 131 5.82 -22.36 -3.17
C THR A 131 7.26 -22.18 -3.65
N ASN A 132 7.65 -22.80 -4.78
CA ASN A 132 9.00 -22.67 -5.35
C ASN A 132 9.19 -21.31 -6.07
N MET A 133 9.04 -20.22 -5.33
CA MET A 133 9.12 -18.83 -5.81
C MET A 133 10.57 -18.35 -5.91
N LYS A 134 10.83 -17.38 -6.79
CA LYS A 134 12.17 -16.80 -6.95
C LYS A 134 12.57 -16.00 -5.71
N PRO A 135 13.88 -15.83 -5.41
CA PRO A 135 14.34 -15.20 -4.16
C PRO A 135 13.75 -13.82 -3.88
N TRP A 136 13.55 -12.98 -4.90
CA TRP A 136 12.95 -11.65 -4.74
C TRP A 136 11.43 -11.68 -4.52
N GLU A 137 10.72 -12.69 -5.05
CA GLU A 137 9.28 -12.90 -4.81
C GLU A 137 9.04 -13.34 -3.36
N LYS A 138 9.94 -14.15 -2.81
CA LYS A 138 9.93 -14.54 -1.39
C LYS A 138 10.14 -13.34 -0.47
N ILE A 139 11.05 -12.43 -0.84
CA ILE A 139 11.30 -11.20 -0.07
C ILE A 139 10.05 -10.31 -0.05
N ASN A 140 9.38 -10.13 -1.20
CA ASN A 140 8.14 -9.34 -1.27
C ASN A 140 7.00 -9.96 -0.46
N LEU A 141 6.85 -11.28 -0.54
CA LEU A 141 5.83 -12.03 0.21
C LEU A 141 6.04 -11.91 1.72
N LEU A 142 7.28 -12.02 2.19
CA LEU A 142 7.64 -11.85 3.61
C LEU A 142 7.48 -10.40 4.06
N ALA A 143 7.79 -9.43 3.21
CA ALA A 143 7.62 -8.00 3.48
C ALA A 143 6.14 -7.56 3.46
N GLY A 144 5.22 -8.41 3.00
CA GLY A 144 3.80 -8.08 2.86
C GLY A 144 3.48 -7.12 1.73
N ASN A 145 4.40 -6.99 0.78
CA ASN A 145 4.18 -6.25 -0.45
C ASN A 145 3.63 -7.24 -1.49
N GLU A 146 2.31 -7.29 -1.64
CA GLU A 146 1.68 -7.89 -2.83
C GLU A 146 1.77 -6.94 -4.03
#